data_AF-A0A5W8EDH6-F1
#
_entry.id   AF-A0A5W8EDH6-F1
#
_cell.length_a   1.000
_cell.length_b   1.000
_cell.length_c   1.000
_cell.angle_alpha   90.00
_cell.angle_beta   90.00
_cell.angle_gamma   90.00
#
_symmetry.space_group_name_H-M   'P 1'
#
loop_
_entity.id
_entity.type
_entity.pdbx_description
1 polymer ?
#
loop_
_entity_poly.entity_id
_entity_poly.type
_entity_poly.pdbx_seq_one_letter_code
_entity_poly.pdbx_strand_id
1 'polypeptide(L)'
;MRKVTQVDLETGEDLGGFVAVIRPKQKSSFQRHFTMNQAALLTIANELNHDQMRVLMALLADLDYENYIQVAQIDIAEALRMQKTHVSRA
;
A
#
# COMPACT_ATOMS: atom_id res chain seq x y z
N MET A 1 8.33 -7.90 36.78
CA MET A 1 7.68 -7.20 35.64
C MET A 1 7.02 -5.94 36.18
N ARG A 2 7.33 -4.75 35.63
CA ARG A 2 6.73 -3.48 36.09
C ARG A 2 5.46 -3.20 35.29
N LYS A 3 4.35 -2.86 35.96
CA LYS A 3 3.08 -2.44 35.35
C LYS A 3 3.00 -0.91 35.38
N VAL A 4 2.67 -0.30 34.25
CA VAL A 4 2.46 1.16 34.12
C VAL A 4 0.97 1.36 33.84
N THR A 5 0.30 2.23 34.60
CA THR A 5 -1.12 2.59 34.43
C THR A 5 -1.28 4.10 34.39
N GLN A 6 -2.44 4.58 33.95
CA GLN A 6 -2.79 5.99 33.89
C GLN A 6 -3.73 6.31 35.05
N VAL A 7 -3.38 7.31 35.86
CA VAL A 7 -4.14 7.74 37.04
C VAL A 7 -4.68 9.15 36.83
N ASP A 8 -5.91 9.39 37.26
CA ASP A 8 -6.42 10.74 37.46
C ASP A 8 -5.71 11.36 38.67
N LEU A 9 -5.10 12.53 38.50
CA LEU A 9 -4.35 13.21 39.55
C LEU A 9 -5.24 13.98 40.54
N GLU A 10 -6.50 14.27 40.18
CA GLU A 10 -7.44 14.95 41.08
C GLU A 10 -8.18 13.95 41.97
N THR A 11 -8.60 12.81 41.42
CA THR A 11 -9.41 11.81 42.14
C THR A 11 -8.58 10.62 42.64
N GLY A 12 -7.43 10.34 42.03
CA GLY A 12 -6.59 9.18 42.33
C GLY A 12 -7.10 7.87 41.73
N GLU A 13 -8.15 7.91 40.90
CA GLU A 13 -8.72 6.72 40.30
C GLU A 13 -7.86 6.19 39.13
N ASP A 14 -7.80 4.86 39.01
CA ASP A 14 -7.18 4.17 37.87
C ASP A 14 -8.16 4.21 36.69
N LEU A 15 -7.75 4.86 35.60
CA LEU A 15 -8.61 5.10 34.44
C LEU A 15 -8.76 3.87 33.54
N GLY A 16 -8.08 2.75 33.86
CA GLY A 16 -8.34 1.45 33.23
C GLY A 16 -7.98 1.35 31.74
N GLY A 17 -7.19 2.30 31.23
CA GLY A 17 -6.80 2.38 29.83
C GLY A 17 -5.54 3.22 29.63
N PHE A 18 -5.06 3.28 28.40
CA PHE A 18 -3.96 4.16 28.01
C PHE A 18 -4.43 5.11 26.90
N VAL A 19 -4.04 6.38 26.97
CA VAL A 19 -4.27 7.32 25.87
C VAL A 19 -3.36 6.97 24.71
N ALA A 20 -3.91 6.37 23.66
CA ALA A 20 -3.23 6.21 22.39
C ALA A 20 -3.34 7.51 21.58
N VAL A 21 -2.23 8.23 21.42
CA VAL A 21 -2.18 9.34 20.47
C VAL A 21 -2.02 8.76 19.07
N ILE A 22 -3.15 8.51 18.40
CA ILE A 22 -3.17 8.10 17.00
C ILE A 22 -2.89 9.35 16.17
N ARG A 23 -1.65 9.51 15.73
CA ARG A 23 -1.33 10.56 14.75
C ARG A 23 -1.92 10.15 13.41
N PRO A 24 -2.55 11.08 12.67
CA PRO A 24 -2.96 10.79 11.31
C PRO A 24 -1.73 10.36 10.51
N LYS A 25 -1.88 9.31 9.70
CA LYS A 25 -0.82 8.79 8.84
C LYS A 25 -0.30 9.95 8.00
N GLN A 26 1.01 10.20 8.04
CA GLN A 26 1.62 11.29 7.30
C GLN A 26 1.36 11.07 5.82
N LYS A 27 0.59 11.96 5.20
CA LYS A 27 0.43 11.98 3.74
C LYS A 27 1.74 12.49 3.18
N SER A 28 2.34 11.73 2.28
CA SER A 28 3.52 12.19 1.55
C SER A 28 3.21 13.51 0.83
N SER A 29 4.22 14.38 0.74
CA SER A 29 4.15 15.59 -0.09
C SER A 29 3.98 15.27 -1.57
N PHE A 30 4.39 14.06 -1.97
CA PHE A 30 4.19 13.54 -3.31
C PHE A 30 2.78 12.93 -3.39
N GLN A 31 1.89 13.55 -4.17
CA GLN A 31 0.49 13.13 -4.28
C GLN A 31 0.36 11.64 -4.64
N ARG A 32 0.70 11.28 -5.89
CA ARG A 32 0.67 9.92 -6.43
C ARG A 32 2.03 9.24 -6.27
N HIS A 33 2.41 8.95 -5.02
CA HIS A 33 3.61 8.17 -4.73
C HIS A 33 3.21 6.78 -4.25
N PHE A 34 4.04 5.77 -4.50
CA PHE A 34 3.92 4.48 -3.85
C PHE A 34 5.25 4.13 -3.17
N THR A 35 5.18 3.43 -2.03
CA THR A 35 6.34 2.99 -1.25
C THR A 35 6.46 1.50 -1.43
N MET A 36 7.64 1.03 -1.80
CA MET A 36 7.87 -0.37 -2.14
C MET A 36 9.07 -0.94 -1.40
N ASN A 37 9.01 -2.24 -1.10
CA ASN A 37 10.13 -2.99 -0.59
C ASN A 37 11.20 -3.15 -1.68
N GLN A 38 12.43 -2.72 -1.39
CA GLN A 38 13.55 -2.80 -2.35
C GLN A 38 13.96 -4.24 -2.68
N ALA A 39 13.82 -5.19 -1.75
CA ALA A 39 14.08 -6.61 -2.03
C ALA A 39 13.09 -7.17 -3.05
N ALA A 40 11.82 -6.72 -3.01
CA ALA A 40 10.82 -7.15 -3.96
C ALA A 40 11.13 -6.68 -5.39
N LEU A 41 11.81 -5.53 -5.56
CA LEU A 41 12.25 -5.06 -6.88
C LEU A 41 13.23 -6.06 -7.54
N LEU A 42 14.13 -6.66 -6.76
CA LEU A 42 15.05 -7.67 -7.27
C LEU A 42 14.33 -8.95 -7.67
N THR A 43 13.35 -9.40 -6.88
CA THR A 43 12.53 -10.56 -7.24
C THR A 43 11.79 -10.33 -8.54
N ILE A 44 11.11 -9.18 -8.65
CA ILE A 44 10.37 -8.78 -9.86
C ILE A 44 11.28 -8.75 -11.08
N ALA A 45 12.49 -8.20 -10.95
CA ALA A 45 13.43 -8.11 -12.06
C ALA A 45 13.93 -9.47 -12.55
N ASN A 46 13.99 -10.49 -11.67
CA ASN A 46 14.49 -11.81 -12.02
C ASN A 46 13.38 -12.76 -12.50
N GLU A 47 12.15 -12.60 -12.02
CA GLU A 47 11.08 -13.58 -12.23
C GLU A 47 10.08 -13.18 -13.31
N LEU A 48 9.90 -11.88 -13.57
CA LEU A 48 8.91 -11.43 -14.55
C LEU A 48 9.50 -11.27 -15.95
N ASN A 49 8.75 -11.72 -16.95
CA ASN A 49 9.05 -11.43 -18.34
C ASN A 49 8.65 -9.98 -18.71
N HIS A 50 8.99 -9.56 -19.93
CA HIS A 50 8.76 -8.19 -20.40
C HIS A 50 7.29 -7.76 -20.31
N ASP A 51 6.35 -8.60 -20.76
CA ASP A 51 4.93 -8.26 -20.76
C ASP A 51 4.34 -8.25 -19.35
N GLN A 52 4.79 -9.18 -18.50
CA GLN A 52 4.42 -9.22 -17.07
C GLN A 52 4.89 -7.98 -16.32
N MET A 53 6.13 -7.56 -16.56
CA MET A 53 6.67 -6.33 -15.99
C MET A 53 5.84 -5.12 -16.43
N ARG A 54 5.47 -5.04 -17.71
CA ARG A 54 4.64 -3.92 -18.22
C ARG A 54 3.26 -3.88 -17.56
N VAL A 55 2.60 -5.03 -17.41
CA VAL A 55 1.30 -5.14 -16.73
C VAL A 55 1.42 -4.76 -15.26
N LEU A 56 2.44 -5.25 -14.55
CA LEU A 56 2.70 -4.89 -13.16
C LEU A 56 2.90 -3.37 -13.00
N MET A 57 3.68 -2.74 -13.88
CA MET A 57 3.91 -1.30 -13.81
C MET A 57 2.62 -0.48 -14.05
N ALA A 58 1.73 -0.95 -14.91
CA ALA A 58 0.41 -0.32 -15.09
C ALA A 58 -0.45 -0.43 -13.83
N LEU A 59 -0.43 -1.58 -13.14
CA LEU A 59 -1.14 -1.76 -11.87
C LEU A 59 -0.57 -0.86 -10.76
N LEU A 60 0.77 -0.77 -10.66
CA LEU A 60 1.43 0.09 -9.68
C LEU A 60 1.17 1.58 -9.92
N ALA A 61 0.90 1.99 -11.16
CA ALA A 61 0.55 3.37 -11.49
C ALA A 61 -0.84 3.78 -10.98
N ASP A 62 -1.74 2.82 -10.77
CA ASP A 62 -3.11 3.04 -10.28
C ASP A 62 -3.30 2.64 -8.81
N LEU A 63 -2.19 2.44 -8.09
CA LEU A 63 -2.23 1.99 -6.71
C LEU A 63 -2.79 3.08 -5.78
N ASP A 64 -3.96 2.80 -5.19
CA ASP A 64 -4.53 3.57 -4.08
C ASP A 64 -4.25 2.86 -2.76
N TYR A 65 -3.61 3.54 -1.81
CA TYR A 65 -3.23 2.96 -0.52
C TYR A 65 -4.41 2.61 0.38
N GLU A 66 -5.54 3.29 0.20
CA GLU A 66 -6.68 3.18 1.11
C GLU A 66 -7.84 2.38 0.52
N ASN A 67 -7.79 2.04 -0.77
CA ASN A 67 -8.93 1.46 -1.49
C ASN A 67 -8.58 0.19 -2.27
N TYR A 68 -9.58 -0.67 -2.44
CA TYR A 68 -9.52 -1.82 -3.33
C TYR A 68 -9.45 -1.33 -4.78
N ILE A 69 -8.35 -1.66 -5.46
CA ILE A 69 -8.09 -1.24 -6.84
C ILE A 69 -8.82 -2.22 -7.79
N GLN A 70 -9.96 -1.78 -8.31
CA GLN A 70 -10.65 -2.50 -9.38
C GLN A 70 -10.23 -1.91 -10.72
N VAL A 71 -9.16 -2.45 -11.31
CA VAL A 71 -8.72 -2.08 -12.66
C VAL A 71 -9.22 -3.13 -13.65
N ALA A 72 -9.92 -2.71 -14.71
CA ALA A 72 -10.32 -3.63 -15.75
C ALA A 72 -9.11 -3.96 -16.66
N GLN A 73 -8.98 -5.23 -17.05
CA GLN A 73 -7.90 -5.66 -17.95
C GLN A 73 -7.94 -4.95 -19.31
N ILE A 74 -9.10 -4.46 -19.75
CA ILE A 74 -9.24 -3.71 -21.00
C ILE A 74 -8.59 -2.33 -20.88
N ASP A 75 -8.70 -1.67 -19.74
CA ASP A 75 -8.08 -0.37 -19.48
C ASP A 75 -6.55 -0.51 -19.49
N ILE A 76 -6.02 -1.59 -18.90
CA ILE A 76 -4.59 -1.93 -18.95
C ILE A 76 -4.17 -2.22 -20.39
N ALA A 77 -4.96 -2.97 -21.14
CA ALA A 77 -4.68 -3.31 -22.53
C ALA A 77 -4.59 -2.05 -23.40
N GLU A 78 -5.51 -1.11 -23.22
CA GLU A 78 -5.53 0.18 -23.91
C GLU A 78 -4.33 1.05 -23.50
N ALA A 79 -4.06 1.18 -22.21
CA ALA A 79 -2.95 1.97 -21.68
C ALA A 79 -1.58 1.46 -22.19
N LEU A 80 -1.42 0.13 -22.25
CA LEU A 80 -0.18 -0.50 -22.69
C LEU A 80 -0.16 -0.78 -24.20
N ARG A 81 -1.22 -0.43 -24.94
CA ARG A 81 -1.37 -0.73 -26.38
C ARG A 81 -1.08 -2.19 -26.70
N MET A 82 -1.59 -3.08 -25.86
CA MET A 82 -1.39 -4.52 -25.97
C MET A 82 -2.72 -5.24 -26.14
N GLN A 83 -2.70 -6.45 -26.72
CA GLN A 83 -3.92 -7.24 -26.82
C GLN A 83 -4.37 -7.69 -25.43
N LYS A 84 -5.68 -7.68 -25.17
CA LYS A 84 -6.27 -8.15 -23.91
C LYS A 84 -5.81 -9.56 -23.52
N THR A 85 -5.60 -10.43 -24.51
CA THR A 85 -5.07 -11.79 -24.30
C THR A 85 -3.66 -11.80 -23.71
N HIS A 86 -2.83 -10.80 -24.02
CA HIS A 86 -1.49 -10.66 -23.46
C HIS A 86 -1.56 -10.15 -22.02
N VAL A 87 -2.48 -9.23 -21.71
CA VAL A 87 -2.76 -8.80 -20.32
C VAL A 87 -3.27 -9.97 -19.48
N SER A 88 -4.19 -10.77 -20.01
CA SER A 88 -4.79 -11.89 -19.29
C SER A 88 -3.83 -13.06 -19.07
N ARG A 89 -2.76 -13.17 -19.86
CA ARG A 89 -1.77 -14.24 -19.77
C ARG A 89 -0.57 -13.86 -18.89
N ALA A 90 -0.29 -12.57 -18.79
CA ALA A 90 0.74 -12.00 -17.93
C ALA A 90 0.40 -12.26 -16.45
#